data_AF-A0A1G7TDQ0-F1
#
_entry.id   AF-A0A1G7TDQ0-F1
#
_cell.length_a   1.000
_cell.length_b   1.000
_cell.length_c   1.000
_cell.angle_alpha   90.00
_cell.angle_beta   90.00
_cell.angle_gamma   90.00
#
_symmetry.space_group_name_H-M   'P 1'
#
loop_
_entity.id
_entity.type
_entity.pdbx_description
1 polymer ?
#
loop_
_entity_poly.entity_id
_entity_poly.type
_entity_poly.pdbx_seq_one_letter_code
_entity_poly.pdbx_strand_id
1 'polypeptide(L)'
;MSYPQSPHDPGQQFQQQMPPGQVPQYAPQYMPQPPKKKARKWPWVLGIIAVLIVAMAINSSRNDSDENSTAGNATGDAQQTAPAAAQPAAKKTVVYEVTGAGQAMSITYTTDGMTSTQQEGDVQLPWSKTIELPTGEALQMVSMIVQAGQGTTEIAGKITVDGTVVKEGKSSGQYAMLSINENIGTLGR
;
A
#
# COMPACT_ATOMS: atom_id res chain seq x y z
N MET A 1 42.55 -70.22 1.97
CA MET A 1 42.36 -69.45 0.72
C MET A 1 41.68 -68.15 1.05
N SER A 2 42.39 -67.02 0.85
CA SER A 2 41.82 -65.67 0.89
C SER A 2 40.97 -65.44 -0.36
N TYR A 3 39.75 -64.94 -0.19
CA TYR A 3 38.99 -64.29 -1.25
C TYR A 3 38.60 -62.88 -0.80
N PRO A 4 38.73 -61.86 -1.68
CA PRO A 4 38.70 -60.45 -1.32
C PRO A 4 37.29 -59.88 -1.16
N GLN A 5 37.17 -58.91 -0.24
CA GLN A 5 36.09 -57.93 -0.19
C GLN A 5 35.99 -57.17 -1.52
N SER A 6 34.77 -56.87 -1.95
CA SER A 6 34.47 -55.93 -3.02
C SER A 6 33.30 -55.01 -2.62
N PRO A 7 33.26 -53.79 -3.16
CA PRO A 7 32.94 -52.58 -2.40
C PRO A 7 31.44 -52.26 -2.31
N HIS A 8 31.07 -51.55 -1.23
CA HIS A 8 29.77 -50.92 -1.03
C HIS A 8 29.46 -49.94 -2.17
N ASP A 9 28.34 -50.14 -2.86
CA ASP A 9 27.74 -49.18 -3.81
C ASP A 9 26.47 -48.59 -3.16
N PRO A 10 26.37 -47.26 -2.93
CA PRO A 10 25.19 -46.63 -2.37
C PRO A 10 24.18 -46.34 -3.48
N GLY A 11 23.49 -47.38 -3.95
CA GLY A 11 22.51 -47.31 -5.04
C GLY A 11 21.11 -47.79 -4.65
N GLN A 12 20.61 -47.47 -3.45
CA GLN A 12 19.21 -47.77 -3.05
C GLN A 12 18.27 -46.66 -3.54
N GLN A 13 17.92 -46.68 -4.82
CA GLN A 13 16.74 -46.00 -5.33
C GLN A 13 15.52 -46.91 -5.06
N PHE A 14 14.76 -46.57 -4.03
CA PHE A 14 13.47 -47.21 -3.73
C PHE A 14 12.51 -46.99 -4.90
N GLN A 15 12.39 -47.97 -5.81
CA GLN A 15 11.28 -48.04 -6.74
C GLN A 15 10.02 -48.45 -5.96
N GLN A 16 9.19 -47.46 -5.61
CA GLN A 16 7.81 -47.72 -5.18
C GLN A 16 7.01 -48.26 -6.37
N GLN A 17 6.71 -49.55 -6.34
CA GLN A 17 5.78 -50.19 -7.27
C GLN A 17 4.36 -49.67 -7.01
N MET A 18 3.80 -48.99 -8.01
CA MET A 18 2.41 -48.51 -7.97
C MET A 18 1.44 -49.63 -8.36
N PRO A 19 0.31 -49.82 -7.65
CA PRO A 19 -0.68 -50.85 -7.97
C PRO A 19 -1.44 -50.53 -9.28
N PRO A 20 -1.68 -51.51 -10.16
CA PRO A 20 -2.39 -51.30 -11.42
C PRO A 20 -3.90 -51.14 -11.17
N GLY A 21 -4.47 -49.97 -11.49
CA GLY A 21 -5.93 -49.83 -11.47
C GLY A 21 -6.56 -48.43 -11.45
N GLN A 22 -5.80 -47.34 -11.35
CA GLN A 22 -6.42 -46.00 -11.33
C GLN A 22 -6.10 -45.21 -12.61
N VAL A 23 -7.11 -45.05 -13.46
CA VAL A 23 -7.10 -44.05 -14.53
C VAL A 23 -7.35 -42.66 -13.90
N PRO A 24 -6.43 -41.69 -14.05
CA PRO A 24 -6.67 -40.35 -13.55
C PRO A 24 -7.77 -39.67 -14.38
N GLN A 25 -8.87 -39.32 -13.72
CA GLN A 25 -9.92 -38.43 -14.24
C GLN A 25 -9.32 -37.03 -14.43
N TYR A 26 -9.11 -36.63 -15.69
CA TYR A 26 -8.69 -35.27 -16.01
C TYR A 26 -9.83 -34.30 -15.70
N ALA A 27 -9.64 -33.45 -14.68
CA ALA A 27 -10.51 -32.31 -14.43
C ALA A 27 -10.39 -31.30 -15.60
N PRO A 28 -11.50 -30.75 -16.12
CA PRO A 28 -11.45 -29.81 -17.24
C PRO A 28 -10.71 -28.52 -16.84
N GLN A 29 -9.66 -28.20 -17.59
CA GLN A 29 -8.93 -26.94 -17.51
C GLN A 29 -9.84 -25.79 -17.98
N TYR A 30 -10.23 -24.90 -17.06
CA TYR A 30 -10.89 -23.65 -17.42
C TYR A 30 -9.86 -22.72 -18.08
N MET A 31 -10.01 -22.51 -19.39
CA MET A 31 -9.25 -21.48 -20.08
C MET A 31 -9.71 -20.09 -19.59
N PRO A 32 -8.79 -19.21 -19.15
CA PRO A 32 -9.14 -17.84 -18.82
C PRO A 32 -9.62 -17.12 -20.09
N GLN A 33 -10.88 -16.68 -20.10
CA GLN A 33 -11.40 -15.87 -21.20
C GLN A 33 -10.73 -14.48 -21.18
N PRO A 34 -10.23 -13.96 -22.32
CA PRO A 34 -9.70 -12.61 -22.37
C PRO A 34 -10.83 -11.60 -22.07
N PRO A 35 -10.59 -10.58 -21.23
CA PRO A 35 -11.64 -9.63 -20.85
C PRO A 35 -12.13 -8.83 -22.07
N LYS A 36 -13.44 -8.86 -22.31
CA LYS A 36 -14.09 -8.00 -23.31
C LYS A 36 -14.08 -6.57 -22.80
N LYS A 37 -13.26 -5.72 -23.43
CA LYS A 37 -13.26 -4.27 -23.21
C LYS A 37 -14.60 -3.68 -23.66
N LYS A 38 -15.27 -2.91 -22.80
CA LYS A 38 -16.19 -1.86 -23.25
C LYS A 38 -15.99 -0.59 -22.43
N ALA A 39 -15.96 0.51 -23.17
CA ALA A 39 -15.48 1.81 -22.77
C ALA A 39 -16.61 2.77 -22.36
N ARG A 40 -16.19 3.81 -21.61
CA ARG A 40 -16.79 5.17 -21.48
C ARG A 40 -18.10 5.25 -20.67
N LYS A 41 -18.32 6.23 -19.77
CA LYS A 41 -17.73 7.58 -19.61
C LYS A 41 -17.58 7.95 -18.12
N TRP A 42 -16.34 8.06 -17.65
CA TRP A 42 -15.94 9.07 -16.65
C TRP A 42 -16.29 10.46 -17.19
N PRO A 43 -16.89 11.42 -16.41
CA PRO A 43 -16.02 12.30 -15.61
C PRO A 43 -16.68 13.16 -14.47
N TRP A 44 -17.63 12.71 -13.63
CA TRP A 44 -18.35 13.66 -12.72
C TRP A 44 -18.04 13.64 -11.22
N VAL A 45 -17.24 12.71 -10.70
CA VAL A 45 -16.96 12.66 -9.26
C VAL A 45 -15.72 13.49 -8.86
N LEU A 46 -14.80 13.79 -9.78
CA LEU A 46 -13.59 14.58 -9.53
C LEU A 46 -13.85 16.09 -9.32
N GLY A 47 -14.98 16.63 -9.79
CA GLY A 47 -15.25 18.07 -9.74
C GLY A 47 -15.69 18.61 -8.37
N ILE A 48 -16.33 17.78 -7.54
CA ILE A 48 -16.93 18.25 -6.27
C ILE A 48 -15.88 18.31 -5.15
N ILE A 49 -14.88 17.44 -5.16
CA ILE A 49 -13.84 17.39 -4.11
C ILE A 49 -12.85 18.57 -4.23
N ALA A 50 -12.56 19.03 -5.46
CA ALA A 50 -11.67 20.17 -5.68
C ALA A 50 -12.25 21.52 -5.18
N VAL A 51 -13.57 21.69 -5.19
CA VAL A 51 -14.23 22.93 -4.73
C VAL A 51 -14.21 23.04 -3.20
N LEU A 52 -14.23 21.92 -2.48
CA LEU A 52 -14.25 21.93 -1.01
C LEU A 52 -12.89 22.27 -0.38
N ILE A 53 -11.78 21.98 -1.06
CA ILE A 53 -10.43 22.27 -0.52
C ILE A 53 -10.07 23.77 -0.66
N VAL A 54 -10.56 24.46 -1.70
CA VAL A 54 -10.26 25.89 -1.92
C VAL A 54 -10.97 26.80 -0.91
N ALA A 55 -12.12 26.38 -0.35
CA ALA A 55 -12.89 27.20 0.59
C ALA A 55 -12.30 27.27 2.03
N MET A 56 -11.48 26.30 2.45
CA MET A 56 -10.92 26.29 3.82
C MET A 56 -9.62 27.11 3.97
N ALA A 57 -9.02 27.59 2.89
CA ALA A 57 -7.73 28.28 2.93
C ALA A 57 -7.83 29.81 3.19
N ILE A 58 -9.02 30.39 3.30
CA ILE A 58 -9.19 31.86 3.36
C ILE A 58 -9.38 32.40 4.80
N ASN A 59 -9.69 31.55 5.79
CA ASN A 59 -10.20 32.04 7.09
C ASN A 59 -9.23 32.05 8.29
N SER A 60 -7.91 31.95 8.09
CA SER A 60 -6.94 32.10 9.19
C SER A 60 -5.87 33.12 8.84
N SER A 61 -6.29 34.39 8.76
CA SER A 61 -5.41 35.55 8.74
C SER A 61 -5.69 36.43 9.95
N ARG A 62 -4.61 36.84 10.62
CA ARG A 62 -4.47 37.94 11.60
C ARG A 62 -5.03 37.72 13.01
N ASN A 63 -4.11 37.65 13.97
CA ASN A 63 -4.14 38.60 15.09
C ASN A 63 -2.70 38.87 15.57
N ASP A 64 -2.24 40.10 15.35
CA ASP A 64 -1.10 40.74 16.01
C ASP A 64 -1.55 41.33 17.36
N SER A 65 -0.58 41.81 18.16
CA SER A 65 -0.69 42.71 19.33
C SER A 65 -0.95 42.07 20.70
N ASP A 66 -0.24 42.37 21.81
CA ASP A 66 0.78 43.38 22.12
C ASP A 66 1.60 42.99 23.38
N GLU A 67 2.73 43.69 23.56
CA GLU A 67 3.68 43.79 24.67
C GLU A 67 3.11 43.87 26.11
N ASN A 68 3.93 43.51 27.13
CA ASN A 68 4.44 44.46 28.15
C ASN A 68 5.36 43.82 29.23
N SER A 69 6.42 44.56 29.59
CA SER A 69 7.15 44.67 30.89
C SER A 69 8.58 44.10 31.04
N THR A 70 9.55 44.96 30.70
CA THR A 70 10.56 45.61 31.59
C THR A 70 11.56 44.80 32.46
N ALA A 71 12.82 44.87 32.00
CA ALA A 71 14.10 45.19 32.66
C ALA A 71 14.73 44.36 33.81
N GLY A 72 16.03 44.04 33.63
CA GLY A 72 17.05 44.15 34.68
C GLY A 72 18.11 43.05 34.75
N ASN A 73 19.33 43.34 34.24
CA ASN A 73 20.68 42.83 34.59
C ASN A 73 20.93 41.30 34.66
N ALA A 74 22.08 40.71 34.29
CA ALA A 74 23.46 41.17 34.14
C ALA A 74 24.22 40.23 33.18
N THR A 75 25.33 40.72 32.63
CA THR A 75 26.36 40.00 31.89
C THR A 75 26.80 38.72 32.60
N GLY A 76 26.76 37.61 31.86
CA GLY A 76 27.32 36.32 32.24
C GLY A 76 27.42 35.45 30.99
N ASP A 77 28.51 35.61 30.24
CA ASP A 77 28.86 34.72 29.14
C ASP A 77 29.17 33.32 29.68
N ALA A 78 28.15 32.47 29.69
CA ALA A 78 28.31 31.02 29.66
C ALA A 78 27.25 30.50 28.69
N GLN A 79 27.75 30.13 27.51
CA GLN A 79 27.02 29.66 26.35
C GLN A 79 26.10 28.49 26.72
N GLN A 80 24.85 28.81 27.04
CA GLN A 80 23.77 27.86 27.07
C GLN A 80 23.56 27.42 25.63
N THR A 81 24.08 26.24 25.28
CA THR A 81 23.55 25.49 24.14
C THR A 81 22.07 25.30 24.42
N ALA A 82 21.26 26.20 23.91
CA ALA A 82 19.84 25.98 23.73
C ALA A 82 19.71 24.60 23.06
N PRO A 83 18.85 23.70 23.57
CA PRO A 83 18.55 22.48 22.84
C PRO A 83 18.19 22.92 21.42
N ALA A 84 18.96 22.49 20.43
CA ALA A 84 18.57 22.70 19.05
C ALA A 84 17.15 22.15 18.94
N ALA A 85 16.18 23.04 18.71
CA ALA A 85 14.80 22.62 18.54
C ALA A 85 14.83 21.56 17.44
N ALA A 86 14.47 20.31 17.78
CA ALA A 86 14.50 19.21 16.84
C ALA A 86 13.63 19.62 15.66
N GLN A 87 14.26 19.84 14.51
CA GLN A 87 13.55 20.23 13.31
C GLN A 87 12.56 19.10 12.98
N PRO A 88 11.27 19.42 12.69
CA PRO A 88 10.29 18.39 12.38
C PRO A 88 10.81 17.50 11.27
N ALA A 89 10.81 16.19 11.49
CA ALA A 89 11.19 15.24 10.45
C ALA A 89 10.28 15.45 9.23
N ALA A 90 10.87 15.65 8.05
CA ALA A 90 10.12 15.83 6.83
C ALA A 90 9.33 14.55 6.50
N LYS A 91 8.07 14.70 6.07
CA LYS A 91 7.14 13.60 5.78
C LYS A 91 6.58 13.71 4.37
N LYS A 92 6.13 12.58 3.82
CA LYS A 92 5.32 12.49 2.61
C LYS A 92 3.90 12.08 2.97
N THR A 93 2.93 12.59 2.23
CA THR A 93 1.52 12.21 2.36
C THR A 93 1.20 11.08 1.39
N VAL A 94 0.81 9.91 1.90
CA VAL A 94 0.37 8.78 1.09
C VAL A 94 -1.15 8.66 1.19
N VAL A 95 -1.82 8.58 0.04
CA VAL A 95 -3.27 8.34 -0.04
C VAL A 95 -3.52 7.03 -0.78
N TYR A 96 -4.22 6.12 -0.13
CA TYR A 96 -4.79 4.92 -0.72
C TYR A 96 -6.25 5.18 -1.08
N GLU A 97 -6.66 4.84 -2.29
CA GLU A 97 -8.04 5.00 -2.76
C GLU A 97 -8.53 3.70 -3.40
N VAL A 98 -9.76 3.30 -3.09
CA VAL A 98 -10.43 2.14 -3.70
C VAL A 98 -11.82 2.53 -4.16
N THR A 99 -12.17 2.14 -5.37
CA THR A 99 -13.49 2.38 -5.97
C THR A 99 -14.09 1.09 -6.49
N GLY A 100 -15.42 1.02 -6.49
CA GLY A 100 -16.19 -0.14 -6.94
C GLY A 100 -17.68 0.07 -6.66
N ALA A 101 -18.55 -0.63 -7.37
CA ALA A 101 -20.00 -0.57 -7.15
C ALA A 101 -20.42 -1.61 -6.11
N GLY A 102 -20.14 -1.35 -4.83
CA GLY A 102 -20.47 -2.25 -3.72
C GLY A 102 -19.49 -2.15 -2.55
N GLN A 103 -19.20 -3.29 -1.93
CA GLN A 103 -18.25 -3.38 -0.81
C GLN A 103 -16.98 -4.13 -1.21
N ALA A 104 -15.87 -3.83 -0.53
CA ALA A 104 -14.71 -4.69 -0.44
C ALA A 104 -14.87 -5.61 0.77
N MET A 105 -14.56 -6.90 0.62
CA MET A 105 -14.49 -7.83 1.76
C MET A 105 -13.29 -7.51 2.64
N SER A 106 -12.17 -7.13 2.02
CA SER A 106 -10.99 -6.66 2.74
C SER A 106 -10.20 -5.64 1.93
N ILE A 107 -9.57 -4.71 2.66
CA ILE A 107 -8.56 -3.79 2.16
C ILE A 107 -7.37 -3.88 3.12
N THR A 108 -6.22 -4.31 2.63
CA THR A 108 -4.96 -4.36 3.40
C THR A 108 -3.97 -3.38 2.80
N TYR A 109 -3.36 -2.52 3.62
CA TYR A 109 -2.42 -1.49 3.15
C TYR A 109 -1.23 -1.32 4.11
N THR A 110 -0.09 -0.87 3.57
CA THR A 110 1.11 -0.58 4.36
C THR A 110 0.96 0.72 5.16
N THR A 111 1.40 0.72 6.42
CA THR A 111 1.24 1.86 7.35
C THR A 111 2.55 2.56 7.73
N ASP A 112 3.69 1.89 7.58
CA ASP A 112 5.01 2.39 8.00
C ASP A 112 5.98 2.65 6.83
N GLY A 113 5.55 2.37 5.60
CA GLY A 113 6.42 2.43 4.43
C GLY A 113 7.42 1.26 4.35
N MET A 114 7.21 0.19 5.10
CA MET A 114 8.06 -1.00 5.09
C MET A 114 7.19 -2.27 5.07
N THR A 115 7.01 -2.93 6.21
CA THR A 115 6.35 -4.25 6.30
C THR A 115 5.09 -4.23 7.16
N SER A 116 4.87 -3.18 7.96
CA SER A 116 3.67 -3.10 8.79
C SER A 116 2.45 -2.82 7.92
N THR A 117 1.39 -3.58 8.14
CA THR A 117 0.14 -3.44 7.40
C THR A 117 -1.05 -3.36 8.34
N GLN A 118 -2.11 -2.73 7.85
CA GLN A 118 -3.43 -2.71 8.49
C GLN A 118 -4.45 -3.30 7.53
N GLN A 119 -5.39 -4.07 8.07
CA GLN A 119 -6.53 -4.62 7.32
C GLN A 119 -7.84 -4.02 7.82
N GLU A 120 -8.70 -3.63 6.88
CA GLU A 120 -10.09 -3.22 7.12
C GLU A 120 -11.01 -4.21 6.41
N GLY A 121 -12.06 -4.68 7.09
CA GLY A 121 -13.02 -5.66 6.57
C GLY A 121 -14.39 -5.04 6.28
N ASP A 122 -15.14 -5.64 5.35
CA ASP A 122 -16.52 -5.27 5.01
C ASP A 122 -16.71 -3.76 4.75
N VAL A 123 -15.84 -3.21 3.90
CA VAL A 123 -15.71 -1.77 3.65
C VAL A 123 -16.60 -1.35 2.49
N GLN A 124 -17.48 -0.37 2.69
CA GLN A 124 -18.26 0.23 1.60
C GLN A 124 -17.35 1.05 0.66
N LEU A 125 -17.55 0.90 -0.65
CA LEU A 125 -16.81 1.67 -1.66
C LEU A 125 -17.66 2.85 -2.17
N PRO A 126 -17.04 3.99 -2.49
CA PRO A 126 -15.59 4.25 -2.51
C PRO A 126 -14.98 4.45 -1.10
N TRP A 127 -13.72 4.06 -0.96
CA TRP A 127 -12.93 4.17 0.28
C TRP A 127 -11.63 4.95 0.04
N SER A 128 -11.17 5.67 1.07
CA SER A 128 -9.87 6.34 1.06
C SER A 128 -9.21 6.32 2.44
N LYS A 129 -7.87 6.23 2.45
CA LYS A 129 -7.03 6.38 3.64
C LYS A 129 -5.84 7.28 3.35
N THR A 130 -5.57 8.22 4.25
CA THR A 130 -4.39 9.07 4.22
C THR A 130 -3.48 8.72 5.40
N ILE A 131 -2.18 8.55 5.13
CA ILE A 131 -1.13 8.38 6.15
C ILE A 131 0.05 9.31 5.84
N GLU A 132 0.85 9.60 6.86
CA GLU A 132 2.12 10.31 6.70
C GLU A 132 3.28 9.35 6.94
N LEU A 133 4.24 9.34 6.02
CA LEU A 133 5.45 8.53 6.13
C LEU A 133 6.69 9.42 6.22
N PRO A 134 7.73 9.04 6.99
CA PRO A 134 8.97 9.80 7.04
C PRO A 134 9.67 9.81 5.67
N THR A 135 10.36 10.90 5.37
CA THR A 135 11.27 10.99 4.21
C THR A 135 12.67 10.51 4.59
N GLY A 136 13.52 10.25 3.58
CA GLY A 136 14.95 9.96 3.78
C GLY A 136 15.34 8.50 3.58
N GLU A 137 14.39 7.58 3.67
CA GLU A 137 14.62 6.15 3.41
C GLU A 137 14.66 5.85 1.91
N ALA A 138 15.70 5.14 1.45
CA ALA A 138 15.82 4.77 0.03
C ALA A 138 14.95 3.56 -0.36
N LEU A 139 14.66 2.69 0.61
CA LEU A 139 13.76 1.57 0.46
C LEU A 139 12.52 1.85 1.31
N GLN A 140 11.52 2.47 0.69
CA GLN A 140 10.25 2.73 1.33
C GLN A 140 9.15 2.19 0.43
N MET A 141 8.49 1.12 0.87
CA MET A 141 7.50 0.39 0.09
C MET A 141 6.09 0.75 0.55
N VAL A 142 5.21 1.04 -0.40
CA VAL A 142 3.77 1.12 -0.15
C VAL A 142 3.08 0.00 -0.91
N SER A 143 2.08 -0.61 -0.30
CA SER A 143 1.28 -1.66 -0.93
C SER A 143 -0.19 -1.54 -0.54
N MET A 144 -1.05 -2.01 -1.43
CA MET A 144 -2.48 -2.17 -1.17
C MET A 144 -2.99 -3.43 -1.86
N ILE A 145 -3.66 -4.28 -1.10
CA ILE A 145 -4.35 -5.47 -1.56
C ILE A 145 -5.84 -5.29 -1.25
N VAL A 146 -6.69 -5.53 -2.25
CA VAL A 146 -8.14 -5.38 -2.14
C VAL A 146 -8.80 -6.65 -2.62
N GLN A 147 -9.77 -7.15 -1.85
CA GLN A 147 -10.65 -8.22 -2.25
C GLN A 147 -12.07 -7.69 -2.39
N ALA A 148 -12.65 -7.81 -3.59
CA ALA A 148 -14.03 -7.42 -3.84
C ALA A 148 -15.00 -8.27 -3.00
N GLY A 149 -15.99 -7.63 -2.40
CA GLY A 149 -17.09 -8.31 -1.74
C GLY A 149 -18.09 -8.92 -2.72
N GLN A 150 -19.06 -9.65 -2.20
CA GLN A 150 -20.12 -10.24 -3.00
C GLN A 150 -20.88 -9.16 -3.80
N GLY A 151 -21.12 -9.41 -5.09
CA GLY A 151 -21.84 -8.50 -5.98
C GLY A 151 -20.98 -7.36 -6.56
N THR A 152 -19.81 -7.09 -5.98
CA THR A 152 -18.83 -6.14 -6.53
C THR A 152 -18.07 -6.82 -7.66
N THR A 153 -18.37 -6.47 -8.91
CA THR A 153 -17.83 -7.13 -10.12
C THR A 153 -16.59 -6.44 -10.69
N GLU A 154 -16.28 -5.23 -10.26
CA GLU A 154 -15.08 -4.49 -10.61
C GLU A 154 -14.64 -3.61 -9.44
N ILE A 155 -13.34 -3.63 -9.18
CA ILE A 155 -12.65 -2.74 -8.25
C ILE A 155 -11.49 -2.06 -8.96
N ALA A 156 -11.23 -0.80 -8.61
CA ALA A 156 -10.04 -0.07 -9.01
C ALA A 156 -9.39 0.56 -7.78
N GLY A 157 -8.06 0.54 -7.73
CA GLY A 157 -7.28 1.07 -6.62
C GLY A 157 -6.17 1.99 -7.11
N LYS A 158 -5.82 2.96 -6.29
CA LYS A 158 -4.83 3.99 -6.61
C LYS A 158 -4.05 4.35 -5.33
N ILE A 159 -2.76 4.56 -5.48
CA ILE A 159 -1.85 5.08 -4.45
C ILE A 159 -1.27 6.38 -4.97
N THR A 160 -1.41 7.44 -4.19
CA THR A 160 -0.76 8.73 -4.47
C THR A 160 0.20 9.12 -3.38
N VAL A 161 1.32 9.74 -3.74
CA VAL A 161 2.28 10.33 -2.80
C VAL A 161 2.41 11.81 -3.13
N ASP A 162 2.16 12.66 -2.15
CA ASP A 162 2.18 14.13 -2.29
C ASP A 162 1.34 14.61 -3.49
N GLY A 163 0.18 13.98 -3.68
CA GLY A 163 -0.76 14.25 -4.79
C GLY A 163 -0.37 13.63 -6.14
N THR A 164 0.80 13.02 -6.27
CA THR A 164 1.24 12.34 -7.50
C THR A 164 0.82 10.87 -7.47
N VAL A 165 0.16 10.38 -8.53
CA VAL A 165 -0.16 8.95 -8.66
C VAL A 165 1.13 8.16 -8.87
N VAL A 166 1.47 7.31 -7.89
CA VAL A 166 2.65 6.43 -7.96
C VAL A 166 2.27 5.04 -8.46
N LYS A 167 1.04 4.62 -8.18
CA LYS A 167 0.53 3.33 -8.65
C LYS A 167 -0.97 3.31 -8.77
N GLU A 168 -1.48 2.62 -9.78
CA GLU A 168 -2.90 2.32 -9.93
C GLU A 168 -3.11 0.97 -10.60
N GLY A 169 -4.30 0.42 -10.44
CA GLY A 169 -4.69 -0.83 -11.06
C GLY A 169 -6.18 -1.11 -10.92
N LYS A 170 -6.64 -2.13 -11.63
CA LYS A 170 -8.03 -2.58 -11.57
C LYS A 170 -8.12 -4.09 -11.67
N SER A 171 -9.18 -4.65 -11.12
CA SER A 171 -9.49 -6.07 -11.18
C SER A 171 -11.00 -6.25 -11.32
N SER A 172 -11.41 -7.25 -12.09
CA SER A 172 -12.81 -7.51 -12.40
C SER A 172 -13.11 -9.01 -12.30
N GLY A 173 -14.36 -9.35 -12.00
CA GLY A 173 -14.80 -10.71 -11.72
C GLY A 173 -15.40 -10.84 -10.32
N GLN A 174 -16.07 -11.96 -10.06
CA GLN A 174 -16.58 -12.25 -8.72
C GLN A 174 -15.39 -12.43 -7.77
N TYR A 175 -15.42 -11.74 -6.63
CA TYR A 175 -14.32 -11.72 -5.66
C TYR A 175 -12.98 -11.30 -6.27
N ALA A 176 -13.01 -10.37 -7.23
CA ALA A 176 -11.82 -9.81 -7.87
C ALA A 176 -10.78 -9.39 -6.82
N MET A 177 -9.52 -9.72 -7.09
CA MET A 177 -8.38 -9.32 -6.27
C MET A 177 -7.52 -8.31 -7.01
N LEU A 178 -7.22 -7.19 -6.36
CA LEU A 178 -6.26 -6.19 -6.80
C LEU A 178 -5.07 -6.22 -5.84
N SER A 179 -3.85 -6.22 -6.39
CA SER A 179 -2.63 -6.01 -5.64
C SER A 179 -1.79 -4.98 -6.37
N ILE A 180 -1.44 -3.89 -5.68
CA ILE A 180 -0.56 -2.84 -6.19
C ILE A 180 0.46 -2.45 -5.14
N ASN A 181 1.70 -2.23 -5.56
CA ASN A 181 2.80 -1.82 -4.71
C ASN A 181 3.78 -0.93 -5.48
N GLU A 182 4.52 -0.10 -4.75
CA GLU A 182 5.55 0.78 -5.34
C GLU A 182 6.64 1.11 -4.32
N ASN A 183 7.88 1.30 -4.79
CA ASN A 183 8.95 1.88 -3.96
C ASN A 183 8.92 3.40 -4.10
N ILE A 184 8.63 4.09 -3.00
CA ILE A 184 8.49 5.55 -2.94
C ILE A 184 9.72 6.24 -2.35
N GLY A 185 10.72 5.49 -1.89
CA GLY A 185 11.92 6.01 -1.24
C GLY A 185 12.84 6.83 -2.16
N THR A 186 12.67 6.70 -3.47
CA THR A 186 13.42 7.47 -4.49
C THR A 186 12.65 8.67 -5.01
N LEU A 187 11.39 8.88 -4.60
CA LEU A 187 10.59 10.00 -5.09
C LEU A 187 11.07 11.33 -4.51
N GLY A 188 11.44 12.26 -5.38
CA GLY A 188 11.85 13.62 -4.99
C GLY A 188 13.27 13.71 -4.40
N ARG A 189 14.14 12.76 -4.72
CA ARG A 189 15.60 12.92 -4.55
C ARG A 189 16.22 13.61 -5.76
#